data_AF-A0A9P4GCC3-F1
#
_entry.id   AF-A0A9P4GCC3-F1
#
_cell.length_a   1.000
_cell.length_b   1.000
_cell.length_c   1.000
_cell.angle_alpha   90.00
_cell.angle_beta   90.00
_cell.angle_gamma   90.00
#
_symmetry.space_group_name_H-M   'P 1'
#
loop_
_entity.id
_entity.type
_entity.pdbx_description
1 polymer ?
#
loop_
_entity_poly.entity_id
_entity_poly.type
_entity_poly.pdbx_seq_one_letter_code
_entity_poly.pdbx_strand_id
1 'polypeptide(L)'
;MMSESSSSSGTANIIQTPGEQNESSPTFEVAKHYAPQGEWTLHRLVTCTGFLCHRCNKQKKAKLVATRHNQWDEVCCNGCYGELLSKGK
;
A
#
# COMPACT_ATOMS: atom_id res chain seq x y z
N MET A 1 -45.67 -26.36 35.47
CA MET A 1 -44.93 -25.90 34.27
C MET A 1 -44.34 -24.54 34.54
N MET A 2 -43.02 -24.47 34.72
CA MET A 2 -42.21 -23.26 34.66
C MET A 2 -40.80 -23.73 34.26
N SER A 3 -40.53 -23.69 32.95
CA SER A 3 -39.19 -23.85 32.40
C SER A 3 -38.50 -22.50 32.50
N GLU A 4 -37.27 -22.44 32.98
CA GLU A 4 -36.35 -21.36 32.59
C GLU A 4 -34.89 -21.80 32.79
N SER A 5 -34.26 -22.00 31.64
CA SER A 5 -32.85 -22.31 31.43
C SER A 5 -32.04 -21.01 31.44
N SER A 6 -30.84 -21.02 32.03
CA SER A 6 -29.78 -20.03 31.76
C SER A 6 -28.45 -20.66 32.19
N SER A 7 -27.76 -21.37 31.29
CA SER A 7 -26.82 -20.88 30.27
C SER A 7 -25.53 -20.29 30.87
N SER A 8 -24.49 -21.13 30.88
CA SER A 8 -23.10 -20.84 31.23
C SER A 8 -22.54 -19.63 30.47
N SER A 9 -22.02 -18.65 31.20
CA SER A 9 -21.15 -17.62 30.63
C SER A 9 -19.69 -18.01 30.82
N GLY A 10 -19.14 -18.71 29.83
CA GLY A 10 -17.70 -18.76 29.61
C GLY A 10 -17.31 -17.54 28.79
N THR A 11 -16.70 -16.53 29.42
CA THR A 11 -16.14 -15.39 28.70
C THR A 11 -14.73 -15.74 28.24
N ALA A 12 -14.63 -15.92 26.92
CA ALA A 12 -13.40 -16.13 26.20
C ALA A 12 -12.48 -14.89 26.24
N ASN A 13 -11.19 -15.21 26.25
CA ASN A 13 -10.03 -14.35 26.11
C ASN A 13 -10.16 -13.40 24.91
N ILE A 14 -10.01 -12.09 25.11
CA ILE A 14 -9.87 -11.12 24.01
C ILE A 14 -8.54 -10.40 24.17
N ILE A 15 -7.61 -10.80 23.31
CA ILE A 15 -6.37 -10.12 22.97
C ILE A 15 -6.75 -8.88 22.15
N GLN A 16 -6.37 -7.69 22.62
CA GLN A 16 -6.38 -6.48 21.81
C GLN A 16 -4.96 -5.94 21.73
N THR A 17 -4.32 -6.18 20.59
CA THR A 17 -3.35 -5.24 20.03
C THR A 17 -4.07 -4.43 18.96
N PRO A 18 -4.40 -3.15 19.22
CA PRO A 18 -4.65 -2.20 18.15
C PRO A 18 -3.31 -1.64 17.71
N GLY A 19 -2.82 -2.11 16.57
CA GLY A 19 -1.85 -1.35 15.79
C GLY A 19 -2.55 -0.10 15.30
N GLU A 20 -2.26 1.01 15.97
CA GLU A 20 -2.79 2.34 15.70
C GLU A 20 -2.35 2.78 14.28
N GLN A 21 -3.21 2.53 13.29
CA GLN A 21 -3.06 3.04 11.94
C GLN A 21 -3.69 4.42 11.91
N ASN A 22 -2.89 5.43 12.25
CA ASN A 22 -3.25 6.83 12.12
C ASN A 22 -3.42 7.15 10.62
N GLU A 23 -4.64 7.57 10.26
CA GLU A 23 -4.97 8.14 8.96
C GLU A 23 -4.14 9.39 8.72
N SER A 24 -3.03 9.22 8.02
CA SER A 24 -2.24 10.30 7.47
C SER A 24 -1.80 9.81 6.11
N SER A 25 -2.09 10.59 5.07
CA SER A 25 -1.75 10.33 3.67
C SER A 25 -0.42 9.58 3.54
N PRO A 26 -0.30 8.55 2.68
CA PRO A 26 0.87 7.71 2.64
C PRO A 26 2.13 8.56 2.43
N THR A 27 2.90 8.75 3.51
CA THR A 27 4.16 9.48 3.45
C THR A 27 5.14 8.58 2.70
N PHE A 28 5.41 8.94 1.45
CA PHE A 28 6.37 8.21 0.62
C PHE A 28 7.79 8.55 1.05
N GLU A 29 8.31 7.84 2.05
CA GLU A 29 9.70 7.99 2.47
C GLU A 29 10.62 7.25 1.49
N VAL A 30 11.32 8.00 0.63
CA VAL A 30 12.18 7.44 -0.41
C VAL A 30 13.57 7.14 0.12
N ALA A 31 13.93 5.86 0.12
CA ALA A 31 15.28 5.37 0.42
C ALA A 31 16.27 5.62 -0.73
N LYS A 32 15.81 5.49 -1.98
CA LYS A 32 16.67 5.60 -3.16
C LYS A 32 15.92 6.10 -4.39
N HIS A 33 16.56 7.00 -5.10
CA HIS A 33 16.18 7.46 -6.43
C HIS A 33 16.97 6.67 -7.48
N TYR A 34 16.28 6.11 -8.47
CA TYR A 34 16.93 5.55 -9.66
C TYR A 34 17.03 6.59 -10.76
N ALA A 35 17.87 6.35 -11.76
CA ALA A 35 17.96 7.22 -12.93
C ALA A 35 16.60 7.29 -13.65
N PRO A 36 16.15 8.48 -14.07
CA PRO A 36 14.92 8.63 -14.83
C PRO A 36 15.02 7.91 -16.17
N GLN A 37 13.92 7.28 -16.58
CA GLN A 37 13.74 6.60 -17.86
C GLN A 37 12.61 7.31 -18.60
N GLY A 38 12.97 8.26 -19.46
CA GLY A 38 12.02 9.18 -20.10
C GLY A 38 11.32 10.05 -19.07
N GLU A 39 9.98 10.04 -19.06
CA GLU A 39 9.16 10.80 -18.12
C GLU A 39 9.00 10.11 -16.75
N TRP A 40 9.54 8.92 -16.57
CA TRP A 40 9.30 8.08 -15.40
C TRP A 40 10.55 7.90 -14.55
N THR A 41 10.42 8.10 -13.24
CA THR A 41 11.50 7.86 -12.27
C THR A 41 11.07 6.74 -11.34
N LEU A 42 11.92 5.71 -11.17
CA LEU A 42 11.69 4.68 -10.16
C LEU A 42 12.25 5.13 -8.81
N HIS A 43 11.47 4.96 -7.75
CA HIS A 43 11.82 5.27 -6.37
C HIS A 43 11.70 4.00 -5.54
N ARG A 44 12.71 3.77 -4.69
CA ARG A 44 12.65 2.76 -3.63
C ARG A 44 12.28 3.45 -2.34
N LEU A 45 11.19 3.02 -1.72
CA LEU A 45 10.74 3.46 -0.41
C LEU A 45 11.49 2.72 0.71
N VAL A 46 11.62 3.37 1.86
CA VAL A 46 12.20 2.78 3.08
C VAL A 46 11.30 1.66 3.59
N THR A 47 10.00 1.93 3.67
CA THR A 47 8.98 1.00 4.16
C THR A 47 8.06 0.51 3.04
N CYS A 48 7.33 -0.57 3.29
CA CYS A 48 6.29 -1.05 2.36
C CYS A 48 5.05 -0.17 2.49
N THR A 49 4.94 0.85 1.64
CA THR A 49 3.80 1.77 1.64
C THR A 49 2.69 1.27 0.74
N GLY A 50 1.44 1.42 1.21
CA GLY A 50 0.24 1.19 0.40
C GLY A 50 -0.02 2.39 -0.51
N PHE A 51 -0.27 2.14 -1.80
CA PHE A 51 -0.59 3.17 -2.78
C PHE A 51 -1.58 2.63 -3.82
N LEU A 52 -2.32 3.53 -4.45
CA LEU A 52 -3.17 3.22 -5.60
C LEU A 52 -2.34 3.45 -6.87
N CYS A 53 -2.16 2.41 -7.68
CA CYS A 53 -1.45 2.58 -8.96
C CYS A 53 -2.36 3.30 -9.97
N HIS A 54 -1.94 4.45 -10.47
CA HIS A 54 -2.71 5.28 -11.43
C HIS A 54 -3.01 4.54 -12.75
N ARG A 55 -2.14 3.63 -13.20
CA ARG A 55 -2.35 2.87 -14.45
C ARG A 55 -3.34 1.72 -14.30
N CYS A 56 -3.17 0.89 -13.28
CA CYS A 56 -3.98 -0.33 -13.12
C CYS A 56 -5.13 -0.17 -12.12
N ASN A 57 -5.25 0.99 -11.47
CA ASN A 57 -6.27 1.33 -10.48
C ASN A 57 -6.45 0.28 -9.37
N LYS A 58 -5.36 -0.40 -9.02
CA LYS A 58 -5.33 -1.41 -7.95
C LYS A 58 -4.53 -0.88 -6.79
N GLN A 59 -5.03 -1.10 -5.57
CA GLN A 59 -4.22 -0.92 -4.36
C GLN A 59 -3.03 -1.90 -4.41
N LYS A 60 -1.84 -1.36 -4.16
CA LYS A 60 -0.57 -2.07 -4.12
C LYS A 60 0.13 -1.70 -2.83
N LYS A 61 0.83 -2.66 -2.24
CA LYS A 61 1.73 -2.41 -1.12
C LYS A 61 3.12 -2.88 -1.55
N ALA A 62 4.03 -1.94 -1.73
CA ALA A 62 5.38 -2.25 -2.21
C ALA A 62 6.39 -1.22 -1.72
N LYS A 63 7.68 -1.59 -1.80
CA LYS A 63 8.80 -0.66 -1.59
C LYS A 63 9.27 0.01 -2.88
N LEU A 64 8.65 -0.29 -4.02
CA LEU A 64 9.06 0.24 -5.32
C LEU A 64 7.86 0.88 -5.99
N VAL A 65 8.02 2.17 -6.29
CA VAL A 65 7.00 3.01 -6.92
C VAL A 65 7.68 3.83 -8.00
N ALA A 66 7.05 3.94 -9.15
CA ALA A 66 7.47 4.84 -10.21
C ALA A 66 6.61 6.10 -10.16
N THR A 67 7.22 7.27 -10.30
CA THR A 67 6.51 8.54 -10.44
C THR A 67 6.69 9.07 -11.85
N ARG A 68 5.70 9.81 -12.34
CA ARG A 68 5.80 10.51 -13.63
C ARG A 68 6.17 11.96 -13.37
N HIS A 69 7.15 12.51 -14.10
CA HIS A 69 7.64 13.89 -13.90
C HIS A 69 8.00 14.23 -12.45
N ASN A 70 8.42 13.23 -11.64
CA ASN A 70 8.65 13.35 -10.21
C ASN A 70 7.41 13.79 -9.39
N GLN A 71 6.20 13.57 -9.91
CA GLN A 71 4.95 13.84 -9.22
C GLN A 71 4.44 12.57 -8.52
N TRP A 72 4.18 12.69 -7.22
CA TRP A 72 3.66 11.60 -6.38
C TRP A 72 2.15 11.37 -6.53
N ASP A 73 1.48 12.21 -7.29
CA ASP A 73 0.06 12.06 -7.62
C ASP A 73 -0.15 10.94 -8.65
N GLU A 74 0.77 10.84 -9.62
CA GLU A 74 0.76 9.82 -10.68
C GLU A 74 1.71 8.65 -10.35
N VAL A 75 1.52 8.03 -9.18
CA VAL A 75 2.32 6.85 -8.80
C VAL A 75 1.89 5.60 -9.56
N CYS A 76 2.88 4.87 -10.06
CA CYS A 76 2.73 3.61 -10.77
C CYS A 76 3.46 2.49 -10.05
N CYS A 77 2.88 1.29 -10.10
CA CYS A 77 3.54 0.11 -9.57
C CYS A 77 4.67 -0.34 -10.49
N ASN A 78 5.68 -0.99 -9.92
CA ASN A 78 6.82 -1.52 -10.68
C ASN A 78 6.40 -2.39 -11.87
N GLY A 79 5.30 -3.15 -11.76
CA GLY A 79 4.77 -3.96 -12.86
C GLY A 79 4.29 -3.13 -14.06
N CYS A 80 3.45 -2.11 -13.81
CA CYS A 80 3.00 -1.20 -14.87
C CYS A 80 4.16 -0.37 -15.43
N TYR A 81 5.11 0.03 -14.58
CA TYR A 81 6.32 0.70 -15.00
C TYR A 81 7.16 -0.16 -15.95
N GLY A 82 7.41 -1.43 -15.62
CA GLY A 82 8.14 -2.35 -16.50
C GLY A 82 7.45 -2.55 -17.86
N GLU A 83 6.11 -2.62 -17.87
CA GLU A 83 5.34 -2.71 -19.12
C GLU A 83 5.47 -1.44 -19.98
N LEU A 84 5.44 -0.25 -19.35
CA LEU A 84 5.66 1.02 -20.03
C LEU A 84 7.05 1.08 -20.69
N LEU A 85 8.09 0.65 -19.98
CA LEU A 85 9.45 0.57 -20.53
C LEU A 85 9.55 -0.43 -21.68
N SER A 86 8.75 -1.50 -21.65
CA SER A 86 8.77 -2.53 -22.70
C SER A 86 8.04 -2.08 -23.97
N LYS A 87 6.98 -1.28 -23.84
CA LYS A 87 6.17 -0.77 -24.96
C LYS A 87 6.72 0.52 -25.58
N GLY A 88 7.55 1.27 -24.87
CA GLY A 88 8.15 2.51 -25.35
C GLY A 88 9.40 2.33 -26.23
N LYS A 89 9.61 1.14 -26.78
CA LYS A 89 10.81 0.75 -27.54
C LYS A 89 10.47 0.39 -28.97
#